data_AF-A0A0M9AN54-F1
#
_entry.id   AF-A0A0M9AN54-F1
#
_cell.length_a   1.000
_cell.length_b   1.000
_cell.length_c   1.000
_cell.angle_alpha   90.00
_cell.angle_beta   90.00
_cell.angle_gamma   90.00
#
_symmetry.space_group_name_H-M   'P 1'
#
loop_
_entity.id
_entity.type
_entity.pdbx_description
1 polymer ?
#
loop_
_entity_poly.entity_id
_entity_poly.type
_entity_poly.pdbx_seq_one_letter_code
_entity_poly.pdbx_strand_id
1 'polypeptide(L)'
;MDDESHEHVVPGSDEELATADVEGYDFRGEFDFQEMLEAYRTTGFQATQLAEAIDIAEQMRDTDATIYLTCTSNIISSGLREIVAYLVREGYVDVLITTSGRHRTTTVSSRRSMSLRDSTRCWTAT
;
A
#
# COMPACT_ATOMS: atom_id res chain seq x y z
N MET A 1 28.54 44.61 -0.61
CA MET A 1 27.76 43.73 -1.49
C MET A 1 28.73 42.63 -1.84
N ASP A 2 28.92 41.75 -0.87
CA ASP A 2 30.17 41.05 -0.62
C ASP A 2 30.16 39.71 -1.35
N ASP A 3 31.23 39.43 -2.10
CA ASP A 3 31.41 38.24 -2.92
C ASP A 3 31.32 36.91 -2.11
N GLU A 4 31.48 36.95 -0.79
CA GLU A 4 31.28 35.79 0.12
C GLU A 4 29.86 35.22 0.09
N SER A 5 28.83 36.03 -0.22
CA SER A 5 27.45 35.55 -0.22
C SER A 5 27.15 34.59 -1.38
N HIS A 6 27.89 34.68 -2.48
CA HIS A 6 27.71 33.81 -3.65
C HIS A 6 28.20 32.39 -3.41
N GLU A 7 29.26 32.22 -2.62
CA GLU A 7 29.86 30.91 -2.33
C GLU A 7 28.95 30.03 -1.44
N HIS A 8 28.16 30.65 -0.57
CA HIS A 8 27.23 29.92 0.31
C HIS A 8 25.92 29.49 -0.40
N VAL A 9 25.60 30.08 -1.54
CA VAL A 9 24.36 29.79 -2.30
C VAL A 9 24.60 28.70 -3.35
N VAL A 10 25.82 28.59 -3.87
CA VAL A 10 26.16 27.61 -4.91
C VAL A 10 27.37 26.78 -4.47
N PRO A 11 27.22 25.94 -3.43
CA PRO A 11 28.23 24.93 -3.16
C PRO A 11 28.32 24.02 -4.39
N GLY A 12 29.53 23.81 -4.90
CA GLY A 12 29.76 22.95 -6.06
C GLY A 12 29.22 21.54 -5.81
N SER A 13 28.23 21.12 -6.59
CA SER A 13 27.62 19.80 -6.52
C SER A 13 28.22 18.88 -7.58
N ASP A 14 29.47 18.46 -7.37
CA ASP A 14 30.18 17.53 -8.26
C ASP A 14 29.93 16.05 -7.87
N GLU A 15 28.78 15.75 -7.26
CA GLU A 15 28.40 14.37 -6.91
C GLU A 15 27.49 13.78 -7.99
N GLU A 16 27.92 12.67 -8.58
CA GLU A 16 27.12 11.88 -9.52
C GLU A 16 26.03 11.15 -8.73
N LEU A 17 24.78 11.56 -8.93
CA LEU A 17 23.64 10.97 -8.23
C LEU A 17 23.40 9.56 -8.76
N ALA A 18 23.50 8.54 -7.90
CA ALA A 18 23.26 7.14 -8.25
C ALA A 18 21.76 6.78 -8.40
N THR A 19 20.87 7.74 -8.18
CA THR A 19 19.41 7.57 -8.22
C THR A 19 18.84 7.96 -9.57
N ALA A 20 17.77 7.29 -10.00
CA ALA A 20 17.04 7.69 -11.21
C ALA A 20 16.52 9.12 -11.11
N ASP A 21 16.47 9.80 -12.25
CA ASP A 21 15.91 11.15 -12.36
C ASP A 21 14.43 11.16 -11.95
N VAL A 22 14.03 12.27 -11.31
CA VAL A 22 12.66 12.45 -10.85
C VAL A 22 11.77 12.88 -12.02
N GLU A 23 10.91 11.98 -12.46
CA GLU A 23 9.95 12.20 -13.55
C GLU A 23 8.58 11.65 -13.16
N GLY A 24 7.51 12.41 -13.43
CA GLY A 24 6.13 12.03 -13.18
C GLY A 24 5.35 11.72 -14.46
N TYR A 25 4.11 11.25 -14.30
CA TYR A 25 3.24 10.91 -15.45
C TYR A 25 2.82 12.14 -16.27
N ASP A 26 2.84 12.02 -17.60
CA ASP A 26 2.38 13.07 -18.52
C ASP A 26 0.88 12.93 -18.85
N PHE A 27 0.07 13.85 -18.33
CA PHE A 27 -1.39 13.86 -18.52
C PHE A 27 -1.87 14.45 -19.85
N ARG A 28 -0.96 14.86 -20.75
CA ARG A 28 -1.35 15.50 -22.03
C ARG A 28 -1.85 14.50 -23.07
N GLY A 29 -1.58 13.20 -22.89
CA GLY A 29 -1.98 12.12 -23.78
C GLY A 29 -3.31 11.45 -23.40
N GLU A 30 -3.51 10.24 -23.92
CA GLU A 30 -4.58 9.35 -23.44
C GLU A 30 -4.24 8.91 -22.01
N PHE A 31 -5.25 8.88 -21.13
CA PHE A 31 -5.03 8.54 -19.73
C PHE A 31 -5.01 7.01 -19.55
N ASP A 32 -3.85 6.49 -19.17
CA ASP A 32 -3.68 5.11 -18.74
C ASP A 32 -3.31 5.03 -17.25
N PHE A 33 -4.09 4.26 -16.50
CA PHE A 33 -3.91 4.14 -15.06
C PHE A 33 -2.71 3.25 -14.68
N GLN A 34 -2.38 2.26 -15.50
CA GLN A 34 -1.23 1.39 -15.26
C GLN A 34 0.07 2.17 -15.48
N GLU A 35 0.16 2.92 -16.59
CA GLU A 35 1.30 3.80 -16.87
C GLU A 35 1.46 4.87 -15.78
N MET A 36 0.35 5.42 -15.27
CA MET A 36 0.40 6.37 -14.16
C MET A 36 0.98 5.75 -12.88
N LEU A 37 0.59 4.51 -12.53
CA LEU A 37 1.15 3.80 -11.37
C LEU A 37 2.62 3.42 -11.59
N GLU A 38 3.03 3.10 -12.81
CA GLU A 38 4.44 2.82 -13.12
C GLU A 38 5.32 4.06 -12.95
N ALA A 39 4.82 5.24 -13.34
CA ALA A 39 5.50 6.51 -13.16
C ALA A 39 5.70 6.89 -11.68
N TYR A 40 4.98 6.25 -10.73
CA TYR A 40 5.19 6.50 -9.29
C TYR A 40 6.57 6.06 -8.81
N ARG A 41 7.26 5.15 -9.53
CA ARG A 41 8.64 4.76 -9.21
C ARG A 41 9.59 5.96 -9.19
N THR A 42 9.44 6.87 -10.15
CA THR A 42 10.32 8.05 -10.34
C THR A 42 9.71 9.36 -9.86
N THR A 43 8.46 9.38 -9.40
CA THR A 43 7.80 10.62 -8.94
C THR A 43 8.37 11.14 -7.61
N GLY A 44 8.95 10.28 -6.77
CA GLY A 44 9.56 10.63 -5.50
C GLY A 44 8.60 10.62 -4.29
N PHE A 45 9.14 10.86 -3.11
CA PHE A 45 8.42 10.86 -1.82
C PHE A 45 7.60 9.57 -1.57
N GLN A 46 6.31 9.71 -1.28
CA GLN A 46 5.40 8.60 -1.00
C GLN A 46 5.01 7.81 -2.25
N ALA A 47 5.16 8.40 -3.45
CA ALA A 47 4.85 7.71 -4.70
C ALA A 47 5.83 6.55 -4.91
N THR A 48 7.14 6.79 -4.73
CA THR A 48 8.17 5.75 -4.83
C THR A 48 7.95 4.65 -3.79
N GLN A 49 7.58 5.02 -2.57
CA GLN A 49 7.26 4.04 -1.51
C GLN A 49 6.02 3.20 -1.83
N LEU A 50 5.02 3.77 -2.48
CA LEU A 50 3.85 3.03 -2.94
C LEU A 50 4.21 2.05 -4.06
N ALA A 51 5.04 2.48 -5.03
CA ALA A 51 5.50 1.61 -6.10
C ALA A 51 6.32 0.42 -5.55
N GLU A 52 7.23 0.69 -4.60
CA GLU A 52 8.00 -0.35 -3.90
C GLU A 52 7.07 -1.32 -3.13
N ALA A 53 6.02 -0.83 -2.48
CA ALA A 53 5.05 -1.67 -1.78
C ALA A 53 4.25 -2.57 -2.74
N ILE A 54 3.95 -2.11 -3.96
CA ILE A 54 3.32 -2.93 -5.01
C ILE A 54 4.26 -4.05 -5.42
N ASP A 55 5.52 -3.74 -5.73
CA ASP A 55 6.52 -4.72 -6.14
C ASP A 55 6.73 -5.81 -5.04
N ILE A 56 6.75 -5.41 -3.76
CA ILE A 56 6.81 -6.35 -2.62
C ILE A 56 5.55 -7.23 -2.55
N ALA A 57 4.37 -6.66 -2.72
CA ALA A 57 3.12 -7.41 -2.66
C ALA A 57 3.02 -8.44 -3.79
N GLU A 58 3.48 -8.09 -4.99
CA GLU A 58 3.59 -9.02 -6.13
C GLU A 58 4.59 -10.14 -5.84
N GLN A 59 5.77 -9.80 -5.31
CA GLN A 59 6.77 -10.80 -4.91
C GLN A 59 6.25 -11.77 -3.83
N MET A 60 5.50 -11.26 -2.83
CA MET A 60 4.87 -12.10 -1.81
C MET A 60 3.87 -13.08 -2.40
N ARG A 61 3.15 -12.68 -3.45
CA ARG A 61 2.21 -13.53 -4.18
C ARG A 61 2.93 -14.59 -5.01
N ASP A 62 3.98 -14.20 -5.73
CA ASP A 62 4.75 -15.11 -6.60
C ASP A 62 5.50 -16.19 -5.80
N THR A 63 5.89 -15.86 -4.56
CA THR A 63 6.60 -16.77 -3.65
C THR A 63 5.68 -17.67 -2.81
N ASP A 64 4.35 -17.57 -2.97
CA ASP A 64 3.34 -18.29 -2.17
C ASP A 64 3.59 -18.13 -0.65
N ALA A 65 3.94 -16.92 -0.24
CA ALA A 65 4.24 -16.60 1.14
C ALA A 65 2.96 -16.55 1.99
N THR A 66 3.08 -16.79 3.30
CA THR A 66 1.94 -16.62 4.23
C THR A 66 1.70 -15.14 4.49
N ILE A 67 0.56 -14.60 4.05
CA ILE A 67 0.25 -13.16 4.10
C ILE A 67 -0.56 -12.83 5.35
N TYR A 68 0.05 -12.04 6.23
CA TYR A 68 -0.58 -11.48 7.43
C TYR A 68 -1.05 -10.06 7.17
N LEU A 69 -2.37 -9.84 7.09
CA LEU A 69 -2.94 -8.51 6.98
C LEU A 69 -3.27 -7.98 8.37
N THR A 70 -2.63 -6.89 8.77
CA THR A 70 -2.96 -6.19 10.02
C THR A 70 -3.56 -4.83 9.71
N CYS A 71 -4.76 -4.54 10.21
CA CYS A 71 -5.40 -3.25 10.01
C CYS A 71 -6.03 -2.69 11.30
N THR A 72 -6.09 -1.37 11.41
CA THR A 72 -6.81 -0.69 12.50
C THR A 72 -8.31 -0.59 12.18
N SER A 73 -9.15 -0.43 13.20
CA SER A 73 -10.61 -0.36 13.02
C SER A 73 -11.09 0.76 12.09
N ASN A 74 -10.29 1.82 11.92
CA ASN A 74 -10.60 2.92 11.02
C ASN A 74 -10.67 2.49 9.55
N ILE A 75 -9.86 1.50 9.12
CA ILE A 75 -9.85 0.96 7.75
C ILE A 75 -11.21 0.32 7.42
N ILE A 76 -11.81 -0.35 8.40
CA ILE A 76 -13.12 -0.97 8.22
C ILE A 76 -14.23 0.09 8.24
N SER A 77 -14.12 1.12 9.08
CA SER A 77 -15.13 2.18 9.14
C SER A 77 -15.03 3.22 8.02
N SER A 78 -13.87 3.38 7.39
CA SER A 78 -13.63 4.36 6.31
C SER A 78 -14.17 3.90 4.94
N GLY A 79 -14.79 2.72 4.87
CA GLY A 79 -15.34 2.16 3.63
C GLY A 79 -14.39 1.28 2.84
N LEU A 80 -13.23 0.92 3.40
CA LEU A 80 -12.30 -0.06 2.77
C LEU A 80 -12.63 -1.51 3.15
N ARG A 81 -13.73 -1.73 3.88
CA ARG A 81 -14.17 -3.05 4.34
C ARG A 81 -14.38 -4.01 3.17
N GLU A 82 -14.96 -3.54 2.07
CA GLU A 82 -15.26 -4.33 0.89
C GLU A 82 -13.98 -4.81 0.19
N ILE A 83 -12.94 -3.97 0.16
CA ILE A 83 -11.62 -4.31 -0.40
C ILE A 83 -10.96 -5.39 0.46
N VAL A 84 -10.95 -5.21 1.79
CA VAL A 84 -10.42 -6.22 2.71
C VAL A 84 -11.21 -7.53 2.60
N ALA A 85 -12.54 -7.47 2.47
CA ALA A 85 -13.37 -8.64 2.28
C ALA A 85 -13.10 -9.34 0.95
N TYR A 86 -12.83 -8.60 -0.12
CA TYR A 86 -12.44 -9.16 -1.41
C TYR A 86 -11.10 -9.90 -1.32
N LEU A 87 -10.08 -9.28 -0.72
CA LEU A 87 -8.76 -9.89 -0.54
C LEU A 87 -8.84 -11.23 0.20
N VAL A 88 -9.69 -11.29 1.23
CA VAL A 88 -9.89 -12.48 2.04
C VAL A 88 -10.73 -13.55 1.32
N ARG A 89 -11.70 -13.17 0.49
CA ARG A 89 -12.54 -14.10 -0.29
C ARG A 89 -11.74 -14.83 -1.35
N GLU A 90 -10.89 -14.10 -2.05
CA GLU A 90 -10.06 -14.62 -3.15
C GLU A 90 -8.80 -15.34 -2.64
N GLY A 91 -8.58 -15.36 -1.32
CA GLY A 91 -7.45 -16.08 -0.71
C GLY A 91 -6.12 -15.37 -0.84
N TYR A 92 -6.10 -14.05 -1.02
CA TYR A 92 -4.88 -13.23 -1.01
C TYR A 92 -4.32 -12.98 0.40
N VAL A 93 -5.06 -13.32 1.46
CA VAL A 93 -4.68 -13.10 2.85
C VAL A 93 -4.96 -14.37 3.66
N ASP A 94 -3.95 -14.86 4.37
CA ASP A 94 -4.05 -16.06 5.20
C ASP A 94 -4.52 -15.78 6.62
N VAL A 95 -4.06 -14.66 7.17
CA VAL A 95 -4.31 -14.28 8.56
C VAL A 95 -4.67 -12.81 8.63
N LEU A 96 -5.84 -12.51 9.21
CA LEU A 96 -6.31 -11.16 9.44
C LEU A 96 -6.23 -10.81 10.93
N ILE A 97 -5.52 -9.72 11.24
CA ILE A 97 -5.38 -9.17 12.59
C ILE A 97 -5.96 -7.75 12.58
N THR A 98 -6.91 -7.46 13.46
CA THR A 98 -7.50 -6.12 13.55
C THR A 98 -7.74 -5.66 14.98
N THR A 99 -7.63 -4.36 15.21
CA THR A 99 -8.02 -3.76 16.48
C THR A 99 -9.54 -3.65 16.60
N SER A 100 -10.08 -3.93 17.78
CA SER A 100 -11.51 -3.94 18.08
C SER A 100 -12.02 -2.55 18.49
N GLY A 101 -12.15 -1.65 17.52
CA GLY A 101 -12.54 -0.25 17.80
C GLY A 101 -14.05 -0.01 17.88
N ARG A 102 -14.88 -0.55 16.97
CA ARG A 102 -16.34 -0.29 16.98
C ARG A 102 -17.18 -1.11 15.98
N HIS A 103 -16.89 -2.38 15.76
CA HIS A 103 -17.85 -3.30 15.12
C HIS A 103 -17.93 -4.57 15.95
N ARG A 104 -19.17 -4.93 16.36
CA ARG A 104 -19.47 -6.14 17.13
C ARG A 104 -18.82 -7.35 16.43
N THR A 105 -18.11 -8.16 17.22
CA THR A 105 -17.38 -9.40 16.88
C THR A 105 -15.99 -9.19 16.27
N THR A 106 -14.98 -9.22 17.15
CA THR A 106 -13.59 -9.47 16.79
C THR A 106 -13.49 -10.91 16.28
N THR A 107 -13.27 -11.10 14.98
CA THR A 107 -12.96 -12.43 14.45
C THR A 107 -11.47 -12.48 14.12
N VAL A 108 -10.68 -13.13 14.96
CA VAL A 108 -9.39 -13.71 14.54
C VAL A 108 -9.75 -15.00 13.82
N SER A 109 -9.69 -14.98 12.48
CA SER A 109 -9.89 -16.19 11.67
C SER A 109 -8.56 -16.61 11.10
N SER A 110 -8.22 -17.89 11.26
CA SER A 110 -7.05 -18.49 10.64
C SER A 110 -7.39 -19.82 10.00
N ARG A 111 -6.69 -20.07 8.87
CA ARG A 111 -6.51 -21.32 8.11
C ARG A 111 -7.70 -21.87 7.32
N ARG A 112 -7.53 -21.88 5.99
CA ARG A 112 -8.25 -22.69 4.98
C ARG A 112 -9.73 -22.94 5.32
N SER A 113 -10.54 -21.88 5.26
CA SER A 113 -11.85 -21.84 4.59
C SER A 113 -12.62 -20.65 5.16
N MET A 114 -12.62 -19.54 4.43
CA MET A 114 -13.49 -18.42 4.74
C MET A 114 -14.79 -18.59 3.95
N SER A 115 -15.70 -19.44 4.44
CA SER A 115 -17.02 -19.59 3.83
C SER A 115 -17.91 -18.40 4.20
N LEU A 116 -17.91 -17.38 3.36
CA LEU A 116 -18.77 -16.19 3.47
C LEU A 116 -20.20 -16.48 2.99
N ARG A 117 -20.91 -17.33 3.73
CA ARG A 117 -22.36 -17.51 3.61
C ARG A 117 -23.00 -17.19 4.97
N ASP A 118 -23.24 -15.92 5.23
CA ASP A 118 -24.47 -15.35 5.83
C ASP A 118 -24.19 -13.96 6.42
N SER A 119 -24.86 -12.94 5.89
CA SER A 119 -24.71 -11.53 6.29
C SER A 119 -25.40 -11.16 7.61
N THR A 120 -25.83 -12.13 8.41
CA THR A 120 -26.77 -11.86 9.52
C THR A 120 -26.47 -12.55 10.85
N ARG A 121 -25.35 -13.27 10.98
CA ARG A 121 -24.98 -13.87 12.27
C ARG A 121 -23.73 -13.21 12.85
N CYS A 122 -23.97 -12.51 13.95
CA CYS A 122 -22.99 -12.10 14.93
C CYS A 122 -22.39 -13.38 15.54
N TRP A 123 -21.19 -13.76 15.15
CA TRP A 123 -20.53 -14.98 15.64
C TRP A 123 -19.75 -14.67 16.92
N THR A 124 -20.22 -15.20 18.05
CA THR A 124 -19.48 -15.30 19.31
C THR A 124 -18.76 -16.65 19.35
N ALA A 125 -17.44 -16.63 19.52
CA ALA A 125 -16.65 -17.81 19.80
C ALA A 125 -16.94 -18.32 21.22
N THR A 126 -17.24 -19.62 21.34
CA THR A 126 -17.06 -20.42 22.57
C THR A 126 -15.76 -21.18 22.41
#